data_AF-A0A8H6QEJ2-F1
#
_entry.id   AF-A0A8H6QEJ2-F1
#
_cell.length_a   1.000
_cell.length_b   1.000
_cell.length_c   1.000
_cell.angle_alpha   90.00
_cell.angle_beta   90.00
_cell.angle_gamma   90.00
#
_symmetry.space_group_name_H-M   'P 1'
#
loop_
_entity.id
_entity.type
_entity.pdbx_description
1 polymer ?
#
loop_
_entity_poly.entity_id
_entity_poly.type
_entity_poly.pdbx_seq_one_letter_code
_entity_poly.pdbx_strand_id
1 'polypeptide(L)'
;MPMMMRPLSARSTSAPRTLAPSMMPLCTAPSGGWRKRRACMRISREREGLVDFDRKWADAQRARGDDSESGSERDGDGEEVSDNASIVSYEDELGRTRRGTRAEAARAALAKGQSQEGGDERWRPARPEKLIYGAAVQAEAFNPSSSAAAQMASLAARRDRSPTPPEETHYDADAEVRNRGTGFYAFAKDEETRRKQMEELMSAREETQREREARLARRAERERVKNDRKRQIEELRSKRRAETFLAGLGDLGAGALRADAS
;
A
#
# COMPACT_ATOMS: atom_id res chain seq x y z
N MET A 1 61.61 -44.31 10.29
CA MET A 1 62.02 -44.00 8.91
C MET A 1 60.75 -43.84 8.07
N PRO A 2 60.43 -42.62 7.60
CA PRO A 2 59.14 -42.31 7.00
C PRO A 2 59.08 -42.69 5.52
N MET A 3 57.99 -43.37 5.13
CA MET A 3 57.62 -43.62 3.74
C MET A 3 57.09 -42.34 3.11
N MET A 4 57.70 -41.92 2.00
CA MET A 4 57.29 -40.76 1.22
C MET A 4 56.08 -41.11 0.36
N MET A 5 54.93 -40.48 0.65
CA MET A 5 53.76 -40.48 -0.21
C MET A 5 53.94 -39.49 -1.37
N ARG A 6 53.57 -39.94 -2.57
CA ARG A 6 53.58 -39.18 -3.82
C ARG A 6 52.35 -38.25 -3.88
N PRO A 7 52.46 -37.00 -4.35
CA PRO A 7 51.30 -36.16 -4.63
C PRO A 7 50.74 -36.45 -6.04
N LEU A 8 49.42 -36.69 -6.12
CA LEU A 8 48.64 -36.70 -7.35
C LEU A 8 48.37 -35.24 -7.76
N SER A 9 48.90 -34.84 -8.91
CA SER A 9 48.68 -33.53 -9.55
C SER A 9 47.91 -33.72 -10.87
N ALA A 10 47.19 -32.65 -11.22
CA ALA A 10 46.53 -32.34 -12.50
C ALA A 10 45.04 -32.75 -12.64
N ARG A 11 44.19 -31.84 -12.18
CA ARG A 11 42.82 -31.60 -12.67
C ARG A 11 42.89 -31.16 -14.14
N SER A 12 42.21 -31.87 -15.04
CA SER A 12 41.97 -31.42 -16.42
C SER A 12 40.79 -30.45 -16.44
N THR A 13 41.03 -29.19 -16.77
CA THR A 13 39.98 -28.20 -17.04
C THR A 13 39.57 -28.30 -18.51
N SER A 14 38.49 -29.01 -18.81
CA SER A 14 37.86 -28.98 -20.12
C SER A 14 36.98 -27.73 -20.24
N ALA A 15 37.43 -26.74 -21.00
CA ALA A 15 36.62 -25.58 -21.40
C ALA A 15 35.50 -26.00 -22.37
N PRO A 16 34.27 -25.48 -22.25
CA PRO A 16 33.21 -25.74 -23.21
C PRO A 16 33.44 -24.95 -24.50
N ARG A 17 33.41 -25.68 -25.63
CA ARG A 17 33.44 -25.13 -26.99
C ARG A 17 32.19 -24.29 -27.23
N THR A 18 32.39 -23.02 -27.54
CA THR A 18 31.37 -22.11 -28.08
C THR A 18 31.03 -22.54 -29.52
N LEU A 19 29.84 -23.10 -29.70
CA LEU A 19 29.26 -23.34 -31.02
C LEU A 19 28.78 -21.99 -31.58
N ALA A 20 29.43 -21.53 -32.64
CA ALA A 20 28.96 -20.42 -33.45
C ALA A 20 27.61 -20.79 -34.09
N PRO A 21 26.60 -19.89 -34.09
CA PRO A 21 25.36 -20.14 -34.81
C PRO A 21 25.62 -20.12 -36.32
N SER A 22 25.32 -21.24 -36.97
CA SER A 22 25.31 -21.40 -38.41
C SER A 22 24.42 -20.32 -39.06
N MET A 23 25.02 -19.55 -39.97
CA MET A 23 24.31 -18.72 -40.95
C MET A 23 23.17 -19.54 -41.58
N MET A 24 21.93 -19.14 -41.29
CA MET A 24 20.77 -19.66 -41.99
C MET A 24 20.79 -19.19 -43.45
N PRO A 25 20.42 -20.04 -44.42
CA PRO A 25 20.33 -19.64 -45.81
C PRO A 25 19.23 -18.58 -45.97
N LEU A 26 19.55 -17.54 -46.71
CA LEU A 26 18.62 -16.51 -47.19
C LEU A 26 17.43 -17.18 -47.88
N CYS A 27 16.26 -17.16 -47.24
CA CYS A 27 15.00 -17.57 -47.83
C CYS A 27 14.64 -16.64 -49.00
N THR A 28 14.86 -17.10 -50.22
CA THR A 28 14.25 -16.58 -51.44
C THR A 28 12.73 -16.60 -51.29
N ALA A 29 12.10 -15.43 -51.41
CA ALA A 29 10.66 -15.27 -51.27
C ALA A 29 9.90 -15.93 -52.43
N PRO A 30 8.88 -16.78 -52.18
CA PRO A 30 7.90 -17.11 -53.20
C PRO A 30 6.84 -16.01 -53.27
N SER A 31 6.71 -15.42 -54.45
CA SER A 31 5.64 -14.52 -54.86
C SER A 31 4.27 -15.19 -54.71
N GLY A 32 3.50 -14.80 -53.69
CA GLY A 32 2.18 -15.39 -53.42
C GLY A 32 1.32 -14.52 -52.52
N GLY A 33 0.77 -13.43 -53.07
CA GLY A 33 0.05 -12.36 -52.34
C GLY A 33 -1.30 -12.73 -51.69
N TRP A 34 -1.72 -13.99 -51.66
CA TRP A 34 -3.06 -14.36 -51.18
C TRP A 34 -3.06 -15.01 -49.78
N ARG A 35 -1.95 -15.64 -49.36
CA ARG A 35 -1.84 -16.25 -48.02
C ARG A 35 -1.47 -15.25 -46.92
N LYS A 36 -0.69 -14.21 -47.25
CA LYS A 36 -0.32 -13.13 -46.31
C LYS A 36 -1.51 -12.29 -45.85
N ARG A 37 -2.50 -12.04 -46.72
CA ARG A 37 -3.71 -11.28 -46.37
C ARG A 37 -4.58 -12.01 -45.34
N ARG A 38 -4.77 -13.33 -45.47
CA ARG A 38 -5.53 -14.14 -44.49
C ARG A 38 -4.82 -14.29 -43.14
N ALA A 39 -3.49 -14.40 -43.12
CA ALA A 39 -2.72 -14.46 -41.88
C ALA A 39 -2.70 -13.10 -41.15
N CYS A 40 -2.53 -11.99 -41.88
CA CYS A 40 -2.55 -10.64 -41.31
C CYS A 40 -3.93 -10.27 -40.75
N MET A 41 -5.02 -10.66 -41.44
CA MET A 41 -6.40 -10.43 -40.97
C MET A 41 -6.75 -11.26 -39.72
N ARG A 42 -6.16 -12.45 -39.55
CA ARG A 42 -6.30 -13.27 -38.33
C ARG A 42 -5.53 -12.68 -37.15
N ILE A 43 -4.30 -12.23 -37.38
CA ILE A 43 -3.47 -11.57 -36.36
C ILE A 43 -4.09 -10.23 -35.93
N SER A 44 -4.70 -9.47 -36.85
CA SER A 44 -5.46 -8.26 -36.50
C SER A 44 -6.69 -8.57 -35.64
N ARG A 45 -7.47 -9.59 -35.99
CA ARG A 45 -8.69 -9.97 -35.23
C ARG A 45 -8.38 -10.51 -33.83
N GLU A 46 -7.23 -11.16 -33.63
CA GLU A 46 -6.75 -11.58 -32.30
C GLU A 46 -6.13 -10.42 -31.51
N ARG A 47 -5.56 -9.41 -32.18
CA ARG A 47 -5.06 -8.17 -31.56
C ARG A 47 -6.14 -7.16 -31.20
N GLU A 48 -7.28 -7.17 -31.89
CA GLU A 48 -8.45 -6.34 -31.55
C GLU A 48 -9.07 -6.71 -30.19
N GLY A 49 -8.79 -7.92 -29.67
CA GLY A 49 -9.16 -8.33 -28.30
C GLY A 49 -8.07 -8.10 -27.25
N LEU A 50 -6.82 -7.86 -27.65
CA LEU A 50 -5.72 -7.55 -26.74
C LEU A 50 -5.61 -6.04 -26.57
N VAL A 51 -6.06 -5.56 -25.42
CA VAL A 51 -5.87 -4.16 -25.02
C VAL A 51 -4.37 -3.92 -24.84
N ASP A 52 -3.76 -3.15 -25.76
CA ASP A 52 -2.40 -2.64 -25.59
C ASP A 52 -2.45 -1.52 -24.54
N PHE A 53 -2.09 -1.87 -23.30
CA PHE A 53 -2.14 -0.97 -22.16
C PHE A 53 -1.21 0.22 -22.30
N ASP A 54 -0.06 0.05 -22.95
CA ASP A 54 0.89 1.14 -23.17
C ASP A 54 0.33 2.14 -24.18
N ARG A 55 -0.31 1.65 -25.25
CA ARG A 55 -0.96 2.53 -26.22
C ARG A 55 -2.21 3.20 -25.65
N LYS A 56 -3.04 2.46 -24.90
CA LYS A 56 -4.23 3.02 -24.23
C LYS A 56 -3.84 4.07 -23.19
N TRP A 57 -2.75 3.85 -22.46
CA TRP A 57 -2.24 4.83 -21.49
C TRP A 57 -1.72 6.08 -22.21
N ALA A 58 -0.92 5.92 -23.27
CA ALA A 58 -0.43 7.06 -24.06
C ALA A 58 -1.57 7.85 -24.73
N ASP A 59 -2.58 7.17 -25.29
CA ASP A 59 -3.76 7.81 -25.87
C ASP A 59 -4.61 8.50 -24.79
N ALA A 60 -4.71 7.92 -23.59
CA ALA A 60 -5.37 8.57 -22.45
C ALA A 60 -4.62 9.84 -22.00
N GLN A 61 -3.29 9.82 -21.97
CA GLN A 61 -2.50 11.03 -21.66
C GLN A 61 -2.66 12.11 -22.74
N ARG A 62 -2.75 11.74 -24.02
CA ARG A 62 -3.00 12.69 -25.11
C ARG A 62 -4.43 13.23 -25.10
N ALA A 63 -5.41 12.38 -24.80
CA ALA A 63 -6.82 12.78 -24.68
C ALA A 63 -7.07 13.65 -23.43
N ARG A 64 -6.25 13.49 -22.38
CA ARG A 64 -6.27 14.33 -21.17
C ARG A 64 -5.68 15.73 -21.42
N GLY A 65 -5.01 15.97 -22.55
CA GLY A 65 -4.38 17.25 -22.86
C GLY A 65 -3.22 17.55 -21.92
N ASP A 66 -2.21 18.26 -22.41
CA ASP A 66 -1.15 18.84 -21.60
C ASP A 66 -1.69 20.05 -20.83
N ASP A 67 -2.67 19.82 -19.95
CA ASP A 67 -3.20 20.80 -19.02
C ASP A 67 -3.63 20.06 -17.75
N SER A 68 -2.74 20.08 -16.77
CA SER A 68 -3.04 20.19 -15.34
C SER A 68 -4.35 19.59 -14.80
N GLU A 69 -4.18 18.51 -14.04
CA GLU A 69 -4.82 18.28 -12.74
C GLU A 69 -6.30 18.68 -12.54
N SER A 70 -7.23 17.75 -12.77
CA SER A 70 -8.33 17.43 -11.83
C SER A 70 -9.25 16.38 -12.45
N GLY A 71 -9.51 15.29 -11.73
CA GLY A 71 -10.53 14.32 -12.10
C GLY A 71 -11.92 14.84 -11.74
N SER A 72 -12.80 14.94 -12.73
CA SER A 72 -14.24 15.04 -12.52
C SER A 72 -14.93 14.50 -13.76
N GLU A 73 -15.49 13.30 -13.62
CA GLU A 73 -16.31 12.63 -14.61
C GLU A 73 -17.61 13.41 -14.85
N ARG A 74 -18.13 13.28 -16.06
CA ARG A 74 -19.30 13.95 -16.62
C ARG A 74 -20.51 13.03 -16.42
N ASP A 75 -21.42 13.40 -15.52
CA ASP A 75 -22.80 12.89 -15.51
C ASP A 75 -23.75 14.07 -15.67
N GLY A 76 -24.70 13.93 -16.60
CA GLY A 76 -25.73 14.92 -16.87
C GLY A 76 -27.10 14.31 -16.62
N ASP A 77 -27.81 14.85 -15.65
CA ASP A 77 -29.26 14.85 -15.54
C ASP A 77 -29.75 15.99 -14.62
N GLY A 78 -30.74 16.73 -15.13
CA GLY A 78 -31.75 17.53 -14.41
C GLY A 78 -31.36 18.43 -13.23
N GLU A 79 -31.34 19.74 -13.48
CA GLU A 79 -31.87 20.83 -12.62
C GLU A 79 -32.52 20.40 -11.28
N GLU A 80 -31.72 20.39 -10.21
CA GLU A 80 -31.96 21.08 -8.94
C GLU A 80 -30.61 21.08 -8.20
N VAL A 81 -29.92 22.22 -8.17
CA VAL A 81 -28.71 22.39 -7.35
C VAL A 81 -29.13 22.41 -5.88
N SER A 82 -29.44 21.24 -5.34
CA SER A 82 -29.65 21.04 -3.92
C SER A 82 -28.29 21.16 -3.25
N ASP A 83 -28.16 22.07 -2.28
CA ASP A 83 -26.96 22.28 -1.45
C ASP A 83 -26.45 20.99 -0.75
N ASN A 84 -27.18 19.89 -0.87
CA ASN A 84 -26.84 18.55 -0.41
C ASN A 84 -25.72 17.85 -1.19
N ALA A 85 -25.43 18.28 -2.43
CA ALA A 85 -24.36 17.68 -3.26
C ALA A 85 -22.94 18.14 -2.86
N SER A 86 -22.79 19.15 -2.00
CA SER A 86 -21.46 19.61 -1.56
C SER A 86 -20.73 18.51 -0.79
N ILE A 87 -19.52 18.18 -1.22
CA ILE A 87 -18.66 17.18 -0.58
C ILE A 87 -18.05 17.78 0.70
N VAL A 88 -18.42 17.25 1.86
CA VAL A 88 -17.96 17.68 3.18
C VAL A 88 -17.21 16.52 3.86
N SER A 89 -16.17 16.84 4.64
CA SER A 89 -15.50 15.88 5.52
C SER A 89 -16.28 15.74 6.82
N TYR A 90 -16.69 14.52 7.18
CA TYR A 90 -17.39 14.22 8.44
C TYR A 90 -16.76 13.02 9.15
N GLU A 91 -17.05 12.86 10.44
CA GLU A 91 -16.61 11.72 11.24
C GLU A 91 -17.68 10.62 11.21
N ASP A 92 -17.28 9.42 10.84
CA ASP A 92 -18.10 8.20 10.90
C ASP A 92 -18.30 7.75 12.37
N GLU A 93 -19.23 6.81 12.61
CA GLU A 93 -19.54 6.25 13.93
C GLU A 93 -18.30 5.65 14.63
N LEU A 94 -17.33 5.19 13.82
CA LEU A 94 -16.06 4.62 14.24
C LEU A 94 -14.95 5.67 14.46
N GLY A 95 -15.27 6.97 14.41
CA GLY A 95 -14.32 8.07 14.59
C GLY A 95 -13.34 8.25 13.42
N ARG A 96 -13.64 7.68 12.24
CA ARG A 96 -12.82 7.84 11.03
C ARG A 96 -13.30 9.05 10.24
N THR A 97 -12.38 9.86 9.70
CA THR A 97 -12.74 10.96 8.80
C THR A 97 -13.05 10.43 7.41
N ARG A 98 -14.26 10.69 6.92
CA ARG A 98 -14.73 10.31 5.57
C ARG A 98 -15.15 11.56 4.81
N ARG A 99 -15.00 11.55 3.49
CA ARG A 99 -15.52 12.61 2.60
C ARG A 99 -16.78 12.08 1.94
N GLY A 100 -17.90 12.78 2.13
CA GLY A 100 -19.19 12.39 1.58
C GLY A 100 -20.09 13.59 1.37
N THR A 101 -21.36 13.34 1.05
CA THR A 101 -22.34 14.40 0.82
C THR A 101 -22.80 15.02 2.14
N ARG A 102 -23.34 16.24 2.09
CA ARG A 102 -23.90 16.90 3.28
C ARG A 102 -25.02 16.08 3.93
N ALA A 103 -25.80 15.35 3.13
CA ALA A 103 -26.85 14.44 3.61
C ALA A 103 -26.28 13.21 4.33
N GLU A 104 -25.12 12.70 3.91
CA GLU A 104 -24.41 11.63 4.59
C GLU A 104 -23.81 12.11 5.92
N ALA A 105 -23.23 13.31 5.93
CA ALA A 105 -22.74 13.95 7.14
C ALA A 105 -23.85 14.19 8.18
N ALA A 106 -25.03 14.63 7.75
CA ALA A 106 -26.18 14.82 8.64
C ALA A 106 -26.68 13.49 9.25
N ARG A 107 -26.71 12.40 8.48
CA ARG A 107 -27.06 11.07 8.98
C ARG A 107 -26.05 10.56 10.01
N ALA A 108 -24.75 10.74 9.75
CA ALA A 108 -23.71 10.37 10.70
C ALA A 108 -23.81 11.17 12.02
N ALA A 109 -24.16 12.46 11.95
CA ALA A 109 -24.38 13.28 13.13
C ALA A 109 -25.56 12.80 13.99
N LEU A 110 -26.67 12.38 13.37
CA LEU A 110 -27.82 11.81 14.07
C LEU A 110 -27.49 10.46 14.73
N ALA A 111 -26.75 9.58 14.03
CA ALA A 111 -26.30 8.31 14.59
C ALA A 111 -25.34 8.50 15.77
N LYS A 112 -24.44 9.48 15.69
CA LYS A 112 -23.54 9.87 16.79
C LYS A 112 -24.34 10.33 18.01
N GLY A 113 -25.38 11.14 17.82
CA GLY A 113 -26.30 11.55 18.89
C GLY A 113 -26.98 10.38 19.60
N GLN A 114 -27.53 9.42 18.84
CA GLN A 114 -28.18 8.22 19.39
C GLN A 114 -27.20 7.31 20.16
N SER A 115 -25.94 7.25 19.73
CA SER A 115 -24.90 6.46 20.40
C SER A 115 -24.34 7.14 21.66
N GLN A 116 -24.24 8.48 21.67
CA GLN A 116 -23.77 9.25 22.83
C GLN A 116 -24.86 9.42 23.89
N GLU A 117 -26.11 9.55 23.49
CA GLU A 117 -27.29 9.40 24.35
C GLU A 117 -27.53 7.92 24.66
N GLY A 118 -26.48 7.21 25.09
CA GLY A 118 -26.53 5.86 25.66
C GLY A 118 -27.28 5.83 26.99
N GLY A 119 -28.52 6.32 26.99
CA GLY A 119 -29.52 6.14 28.02
C GLY A 119 -30.54 5.15 27.48
N ASP A 120 -30.46 3.94 28.00
CA ASP A 120 -31.48 2.90 27.89
C ASP A 120 -31.44 2.11 26.58
N GLU A 121 -30.46 1.20 26.50
CA GLU A 121 -30.75 -0.13 25.97
C GLU A 121 -32.04 -0.61 26.66
N ARG A 122 -33.19 -0.52 25.98
CA ARG A 122 -34.53 -0.82 26.53
C ARG A 122 -34.64 -2.22 27.16
N TRP A 123 -33.70 -3.09 26.84
CA TRP A 123 -33.57 -4.47 27.30
C TRP A 123 -32.68 -4.62 28.54
N ARG A 124 -31.93 -3.58 28.93
CA ARG A 124 -31.02 -3.61 30.06
C ARG A 124 -31.76 -3.11 31.31
N PRO A 125 -31.82 -3.91 32.39
CA PRO A 125 -32.42 -3.46 33.63
C PRO A 125 -31.67 -2.24 34.19
N ALA A 126 -32.43 -1.29 34.73
CA ALA A 126 -31.88 -0.10 35.37
C ALA A 126 -30.85 -0.50 36.45
N ARG A 127 -29.74 0.23 36.48
CA ARG A 127 -28.69 0.01 37.48
C ARG A 127 -29.29 0.19 38.88
N PRO A 128 -29.11 -0.77 39.82
CA PRO A 128 -29.62 -0.62 41.18
C PRO A 128 -28.96 0.58 41.86
N GLU A 129 -29.78 1.40 42.54
CA GLU A 129 -29.34 2.65 43.19
C GLU A 129 -28.43 2.39 44.41
N LYS A 130 -28.61 1.24 45.06
CA LYS A 130 -27.87 0.85 46.26
C LYS A 130 -26.66 -0.01 45.89
N LEU A 131 -25.65 0.63 45.29
CA LEU A 131 -24.34 0.01 45.11
C LEU A 131 -23.59 0.05 46.45
N ILE A 132 -23.12 -1.10 46.90
CA ILE A 132 -22.23 -1.19 48.07
C ILE A 132 -20.85 -0.76 47.58
N TYR A 133 -20.40 0.43 47.98
CA TYR A 133 -19.07 0.93 47.65
C TYR A 133 -18.08 0.46 48.74
N GLY A 134 -17.06 -0.32 48.35
CA GLY A 134 -15.99 -0.78 49.25
C GLY A 134 -15.42 -2.15 48.88
N ALA A 135 -14.37 -2.59 49.58
CA ALA A 135 -13.76 -3.92 49.44
C ALA A 135 -14.59 -5.02 50.13
N ALA A 136 -15.92 -4.94 50.05
CA ALA A 136 -16.82 -5.96 50.55
C ALA A 136 -16.91 -7.10 49.52
N VAL A 137 -15.95 -8.02 49.56
CA VAL A 137 -16.07 -9.28 48.82
C VAL A 137 -17.21 -10.06 49.46
N GLN A 138 -18.34 -10.15 48.77
CA GLN A 138 -19.44 -11.04 49.16
C GLN A 138 -19.03 -12.50 48.92
N ALA A 139 -18.08 -13.00 49.72
CA ALA A 139 -17.56 -14.37 49.59
C ALA A 139 -18.68 -15.40 49.76
N GLU A 140 -19.70 -15.08 50.57
CA GLU A 140 -20.85 -15.94 50.81
C GLU A 140 -21.86 -15.98 49.64
N ALA A 141 -21.84 -15.00 48.73
CA ALA A 141 -22.70 -15.02 47.54
C ALA A 141 -22.29 -16.13 46.54
N PHE A 142 -21.05 -16.62 46.66
CA PHE A 142 -20.48 -17.66 45.80
C PHE A 142 -20.26 -18.98 46.53
N ASN A 143 -21.15 -19.33 47.47
CA ASN A 143 -21.22 -20.68 48.04
C ASN A 143 -22.15 -21.55 47.18
N PRO A 144 -21.64 -22.27 46.15
CA PRO A 144 -22.48 -23.16 45.36
C PRO A 144 -23.10 -24.21 46.27
N SER A 145 -24.36 -24.55 46.02
CA SER A 145 -24.97 -25.73 46.64
C SER A 145 -24.13 -26.97 46.35
N SER A 146 -24.21 -27.99 47.21
CA SER A 146 -23.47 -29.25 47.01
C SER A 146 -23.69 -29.87 45.63
N SER A 147 -24.90 -29.70 45.08
CA SER A 147 -25.26 -30.12 43.72
C SER A 147 -24.51 -29.33 42.63
N ALA A 148 -24.41 -28.00 42.76
CA ALA A 148 -23.68 -27.17 41.81
C ALA A 148 -22.17 -27.45 41.88
N ALA A 149 -21.63 -27.67 43.07
CA ALA A 149 -20.24 -28.09 43.26
C ALA A 149 -19.94 -29.45 42.58
N ALA A 150 -20.84 -30.43 42.72
CA ALA A 150 -20.70 -31.73 42.05
C ALA A 150 -20.78 -31.62 40.52
N GLN A 151 -21.66 -30.77 39.99
CA GLN A 151 -21.75 -30.50 38.55
C GLN A 151 -20.46 -29.84 38.04
N MET A 152 -19.95 -28.84 38.74
CA MET A 152 -18.67 -28.19 38.40
C MET A 152 -17.51 -29.19 38.40
N ALA A 153 -17.42 -30.06 39.41
CA ALA A 153 -16.43 -31.11 39.46
C ALA A 153 -16.56 -32.09 38.28
N SER A 154 -17.78 -32.46 37.89
CA SER A 154 -18.02 -33.33 36.74
C SER A 154 -17.59 -32.69 35.41
N LEU A 155 -17.83 -31.38 35.24
CA LEU A 155 -17.42 -30.62 34.06
C LEU A 155 -15.88 -30.47 34.02
N ALA A 156 -15.26 -30.21 35.16
CA ALA A 156 -13.80 -30.11 35.27
C ALA A 156 -13.09 -31.46 35.05
N ALA A 157 -13.74 -32.59 35.39
CA ALA A 157 -13.25 -33.92 35.09
C ALA A 157 -13.36 -34.27 33.60
N ARG A 158 -14.40 -33.77 32.92
CA ARG A 158 -14.62 -33.94 31.47
C ARG A 158 -13.79 -33.00 30.60
N ARG A 159 -13.16 -31.99 31.17
CA ARG A 159 -12.32 -31.04 30.44
C ARG A 159 -10.99 -31.71 30.08
N ASP A 160 -10.59 -31.62 28.82
CA ASP A 160 -9.26 -32.04 28.38
C ASP A 160 -8.18 -31.26 29.13
N ARG A 161 -7.36 -31.99 29.88
CA ARG A 161 -6.22 -31.45 30.66
C ARG A 161 -4.91 -31.50 29.90
N SER A 162 -4.95 -31.83 28.62
CA SER A 162 -3.76 -31.72 27.77
C SER A 162 -3.27 -30.28 27.80
N PRO A 163 -1.95 -30.05 27.90
CA PRO A 163 -1.40 -28.70 27.75
C PRO A 163 -1.89 -28.15 26.42
N THR A 164 -2.68 -27.08 26.50
CA THR A 164 -3.17 -26.30 25.37
C THR A 164 -2.40 -25.00 25.47
N PRO A 165 -1.36 -24.80 24.64
CA PRO A 165 -1.41 -24.98 23.18
C PRO A 165 -1.01 -26.39 22.71
N PRO A 166 -1.62 -26.91 21.63
CA PRO A 166 -1.17 -28.16 21.00
C PRO A 166 0.32 -28.04 20.61
N GLU A 167 0.96 -29.19 20.40
CA GLU A 167 2.29 -29.23 19.80
C GLU A 167 2.32 -28.39 18.51
N GLU A 168 3.49 -27.81 18.21
CA GLU A 168 3.70 -26.88 17.11
C GLU A 168 3.39 -27.55 15.76
N THR A 169 2.10 -27.52 15.39
CA THR A 169 1.60 -28.06 14.15
C THR A 169 1.73 -26.96 13.10
N HIS A 170 2.68 -27.13 12.19
CA HIS A 170 2.92 -26.18 11.11
C HIS A 170 2.07 -26.51 9.88
N TYR A 171 1.82 -25.47 9.08
CA TYR A 171 1.10 -25.61 7.82
C TYR A 171 1.88 -26.53 6.86
N ASP A 172 1.21 -27.57 6.36
CA ASP A 172 1.75 -28.44 5.33
C ASP A 172 1.33 -27.94 3.95
N ALA A 173 2.30 -27.42 3.20
CA ALA A 173 2.10 -26.94 1.84
C ALA A 173 1.59 -28.04 0.91
N ASP A 174 2.02 -29.29 1.08
CA ASP A 174 1.69 -30.37 0.13
C ASP A 174 0.30 -30.96 0.36
N ALA A 175 -0.31 -30.69 1.52
CA ALA A 175 -1.63 -31.20 1.88
C ALA A 175 -2.75 -30.56 1.05
N GLU A 176 -2.53 -29.37 0.49
CA GLU A 176 -3.56 -28.61 -0.21
C GLU A 176 -3.05 -28.07 -1.55
N VAL A 177 -3.89 -28.10 -2.57
CA VAL A 177 -3.50 -27.64 -3.90
C VAL A 177 -3.79 -26.15 -4.13
N ARG A 178 -3.39 -25.32 -3.17
CA ARG A 178 -3.46 -23.85 -3.24
C ARG A 178 -2.18 -23.21 -3.78
N ASN A 179 -1.12 -24.00 -3.92
CA ASN A 179 0.24 -23.54 -4.26
C ASN A 179 0.48 -23.37 -5.76
N ARG A 180 -0.56 -23.43 -6.60
CA ARG A 180 -0.43 -23.32 -8.07
C ARG A 180 -0.19 -21.89 -8.57
N GLY A 181 -0.07 -20.91 -7.68
CA GLY A 181 0.20 -19.50 -8.01
C GLY A 181 1.70 -19.19 -8.17
N THR A 182 2.00 -18.00 -8.70
CA THR A 182 3.37 -17.47 -8.78
C THR A 182 3.81 -16.89 -7.44
N GLY A 183 5.05 -17.17 -7.01
CA GLY A 183 5.61 -16.60 -5.78
C GLY A 183 5.32 -17.39 -4.50
N PHE A 184 4.96 -18.67 -4.62
CA PHE A 184 4.81 -19.54 -3.47
C PHE A 184 6.17 -20.00 -2.93
N TYR A 185 6.37 -19.88 -1.61
CA TYR A 185 7.54 -20.41 -0.90
C TYR A 185 7.07 -21.42 0.15
N ALA A 186 7.52 -22.67 0.03
CA ALA A 186 7.18 -23.75 0.95
C ALA A 186 8.24 -23.87 2.03
N PHE A 187 7.84 -23.83 3.29
CA PHE A 187 8.75 -24.17 4.38
C PHE A 187 8.96 -25.68 4.46
N ALA A 188 10.13 -26.08 4.95
CA ALA A 188 10.38 -27.47 5.30
C ALA A 188 9.50 -27.91 6.48
N LYS A 189 9.20 -29.22 6.55
CA LYS A 189 8.46 -29.82 7.67
C LYS A 189 9.32 -29.99 8.92
N ASP A 190 10.63 -30.04 8.73
CA ASP A 190 11.61 -30.17 9.81
C ASP A 190 11.88 -28.80 10.45
N GLU A 191 11.85 -28.74 11.78
CA GLU A 191 11.85 -27.46 12.50
C GLU A 191 13.20 -26.75 12.46
N GLU A 192 14.32 -27.48 12.38
CA GLU A 192 15.64 -26.85 12.24
C GLU A 192 15.80 -26.17 10.88
N THR A 193 15.43 -26.86 9.82
CA THR A 193 15.49 -26.32 8.46
C THR A 193 14.49 -25.19 8.26
N ARG A 194 13.29 -25.29 8.84
CA ARG A 194 12.27 -24.23 8.82
C ARG A 194 12.74 -22.97 9.55
N ARG A 195 13.36 -23.08 10.73
CA ARG A 195 13.91 -21.92 11.45
C ARG A 195 14.97 -21.20 10.64
N LYS A 196 15.92 -21.94 10.02
CA LYS A 196 16.93 -21.36 9.12
C LYS A 196 16.28 -20.62 7.95
N GLN A 197 15.26 -21.21 7.33
CA GLN A 197 14.51 -20.57 6.25
C GLN A 197 13.79 -19.28 6.72
N MET A 198 13.25 -19.27 7.93
CA MET A 198 12.66 -18.04 8.50
C MET A 198 13.72 -16.96 8.76
N GLU A 199 14.88 -17.35 9.30
CA GLU A 199 16.01 -16.43 9.52
C GLU A 199 16.52 -15.82 8.21
N GLU A 200 16.64 -16.62 7.16
CA GLU A 200 17.00 -16.17 5.80
C GLU A 200 15.97 -15.20 5.21
N LEU A 201 14.67 -15.46 5.39
CA LEU A 201 13.63 -14.55 4.94
C LEU A 201 13.63 -13.24 5.73
N MET A 202 13.91 -13.30 7.03
CA MET A 202 14.03 -12.11 7.88
C MET A 202 15.25 -11.28 7.48
N SER A 203 16.40 -11.90 7.23
CA SER A 203 17.59 -11.18 6.78
C SER A 203 17.38 -10.52 5.42
N ALA A 204 16.77 -11.22 4.45
CA ALA A 204 16.42 -10.64 3.15
C ALA A 204 15.44 -9.46 3.30
N ARG A 205 14.47 -9.55 4.23
CA ARG A 205 13.54 -8.45 4.52
C ARG A 205 14.28 -7.24 5.10
N GLU A 206 15.20 -7.45 6.04
CA GLU A 206 16.01 -6.38 6.62
C GLU A 206 16.88 -5.69 5.56
N GLU A 207 17.51 -6.45 4.66
CA GLU A 207 18.32 -5.90 3.56
C GLU A 207 17.49 -5.01 2.63
N THR A 208 16.33 -5.50 2.20
CA THR A 208 15.43 -4.71 1.33
C THR A 208 14.88 -3.47 2.05
N GLN A 209 14.63 -3.56 3.36
CA GLN A 209 14.21 -2.43 4.16
C GLN A 209 15.33 -1.39 4.28
N ARG A 210 16.56 -1.81 4.59
CA ARG A 210 17.74 -0.94 4.63
C ARG A 210 17.97 -0.24 3.30
N GLU A 211 17.82 -0.94 2.17
CA GLU A 211 17.95 -0.32 0.84
C GLU A 211 16.87 0.73 0.58
N ARG A 212 15.61 0.43 0.95
CA ARG A 212 14.50 1.39 0.83
C ARG A 212 14.75 2.63 1.68
N GLU A 213 15.17 2.47 2.92
CA GLU A 213 15.50 3.57 3.81
C GLU A 213 16.68 4.40 3.28
N ALA A 214 17.74 3.76 2.79
CA ALA A 214 18.87 4.46 2.17
C ALA A 214 18.46 5.22 0.89
N ARG A 215 17.54 4.66 0.09
CA ARG A 215 16.99 5.36 -1.09
C ARG A 215 16.14 6.56 -0.68
N LEU A 216 15.33 6.44 0.37
CA LEU A 216 14.52 7.53 0.90
C LEU A 216 15.41 8.64 1.50
N ALA A 217 16.45 8.28 2.24
CA ALA A 217 17.41 9.23 2.81
C ALA A 217 18.11 10.04 1.71
N ARG A 218 18.64 9.37 0.67
CA ARG A 218 19.23 10.04 -0.51
C ARG A 218 18.25 10.97 -1.21
N ARG A 219 16.97 10.58 -1.31
CA ARG A 219 15.92 11.44 -1.89
C ARG A 219 15.66 12.66 -1.00
N ALA A 220 15.54 12.47 0.30
CA ALA A 220 15.31 13.54 1.27
C ALA A 220 16.45 14.56 1.27
N GLU A 221 17.70 14.11 1.22
CA GLU A 221 18.88 14.97 1.11
C GLU A 221 18.84 15.80 -0.19
N ARG A 222 18.56 15.17 -1.33
CA ARG A 222 18.39 15.87 -2.61
C ARG A 222 17.30 16.93 -2.56
N GLU A 223 16.17 16.63 -1.92
CA GLU A 223 15.08 17.60 -1.76
C GLU A 223 15.45 18.75 -0.81
N ARG A 224 16.22 18.50 0.26
CA ARG A 224 16.74 19.57 1.14
C ARG A 224 17.63 20.54 0.35
N VAL A 225 18.61 20.01 -0.39
CA VAL A 225 19.51 20.84 -1.22
C VAL A 225 18.73 21.64 -2.26
N LYS A 226 17.72 21.04 -2.91
CA LYS A 226 16.85 21.75 -3.85
C LYS A 226 16.05 22.86 -3.16
N ASN A 227 15.50 22.59 -1.97
CA ASN A 227 14.72 23.57 -1.23
C ASN A 227 15.58 24.74 -0.76
N ASP A 228 16.80 24.49 -0.30
CA ASP A 228 17.75 25.54 0.07
C ASP A 228 18.12 26.40 -1.13
N ARG A 229 18.37 25.77 -2.29
CA ARG A 229 18.61 26.50 -3.55
C ARG A 229 17.40 27.34 -3.97
N LYS A 230 16.17 26.80 -3.83
CA LYS A 230 14.93 27.54 -4.13
C LYS A 230 14.79 28.77 -3.23
N ARG A 231 15.07 28.63 -1.93
CA ARG A 231 15.05 29.75 -0.96
C ARG A 231 16.03 30.84 -1.33
N GLN A 232 17.29 30.49 -1.63
CA GLN A 232 18.30 31.48 -2.06
C GLN A 232 17.90 32.20 -3.34
N ILE A 233 17.33 31.49 -4.32
CA ILE A 233 16.84 32.10 -5.57
C ILE A 233 15.66 33.03 -5.29
N GLU A 234 14.76 32.64 -4.40
CA GLU A 234 13.61 33.47 -4.00
C GLU A 234 14.05 34.75 -3.29
N GLU A 235 15.03 34.67 -2.39
CA GLU A 235 15.66 35.83 -1.74
C GLU A 235 16.34 36.77 -2.75
N LEU A 236 17.08 36.23 -3.71
CA LEU A 236 17.69 37.06 -4.77
C LEU A 236 16.62 37.69 -5.68
N ARG A 237 15.54 36.96 -5.98
CA ARG A 237 14.41 37.49 -6.76
C ARG A 237 13.64 38.56 -5.99
N SER A 238 13.42 38.40 -4.70
CA SER A 238 12.72 39.40 -3.88
C SER A 238 13.54 40.68 -3.76
N LYS A 239 14.86 40.58 -3.54
CA LYS A 239 15.79 41.72 -3.57
C LYS A 239 15.76 42.44 -4.92
N ARG A 240 15.88 41.70 -6.02
CA ARG A 240 15.81 42.27 -7.37
C ARG A 240 14.47 42.96 -7.63
N ARG A 241 13.35 42.37 -7.22
CA ARG A 241 12.02 42.99 -7.32
C ARG A 241 11.94 44.28 -6.51
N ALA A 242 12.47 44.28 -5.28
CA ALA A 242 12.51 45.47 -4.44
C ALA A 242 13.37 46.58 -5.07
N GLU A 243 14.54 46.27 -5.61
CA GLU A 243 15.40 47.21 -6.32
C GLU A 243 14.71 47.79 -7.57
N THR A 244 14.06 46.96 -8.39
CA THR A 244 13.31 47.44 -9.56
C THR A 244 12.13 48.32 -9.16
N PHE A 245 11.46 48.00 -8.05
CA PHE A 245 10.37 48.81 -7.52
C PHE A 245 10.87 50.17 -7.04
N LEU A 246 11.98 50.21 -6.29
CA LEU A 246 12.60 51.46 -5.84
C LEU A 246 13.13 52.31 -7.00
N ALA A 247 13.74 51.69 -8.02
CA ALA A 247 14.20 52.39 -9.21
C ALA A 247 13.02 53.01 -10.00
N GLY A 248 11.90 52.27 -10.14
CA GLY A 248 10.68 52.78 -10.77
C GLY A 248 10.01 53.93 -10.00
N LEU A 249 10.11 53.94 -8.66
CA LEU A 249 9.67 55.06 -7.81
C LEU A 249 10.54 56.31 -7.97
N GLY A 250 11.85 56.15 -8.16
CA GLY A 250 12.76 57.26 -8.42
C GLY A 250 12.51 57.96 -9.76
N ASP A 251 12.12 57.20 -10.79
CA ASP A 251 11.79 57.74 -12.12
C ASP A 251 10.48 58.56 -12.10
N LEU A 252 9.47 58.12 -11.34
CA LEU A 252 8.23 58.88 -11.14
C LEU A 252 8.42 60.18 -10.33
N GLY A 253 9.40 60.22 -9.42
CA GLY A 253 9.75 61.43 -8.68
C GLY A 253 10.56 62.44 -9.49
N ALA A 254 11.41 61.99 -10.43
CA ALA A 254 12.17 62.86 -11.33
C ALA A 254 11.33 63.40 -12.50
N GLY A 255 10.31 62.65 -12.95
CA GLY A 255 9.34 63.12 -13.95
C GLY A 255 8.42 64.24 -13.43
N ALA A 256 8.05 64.21 -12.15
CA ALA A 256 7.19 65.25 -11.55
C ALA A 256 7.88 66.62 -11.40
N LEU A 257 9.20 66.66 -11.16
CA LEU A 257 9.96 67.91 -10.99
C LEU A 257 10.36 68.58 -12.33
N ARG A 258 10.18 67.92 -13.47
CA ARG A 258 10.45 68.49 -14.81
C ARG A 258 9.21 69.05 -15.51
N ALA A 259 8.01 68.79 -15.00
CA ALA A 259 6.75 69.24 -15.62
C ALA A 259 6.34 70.67 -15.23
N ASP A 260 6.95 71.28 -14.21
CA ASP A 260 6.63 72.64 -13.72
C ASP A 260 7.62 73.73 -14.20
N ALA A 261 8.47 73.43 -15.18
CA ALA A 261 9.49 74.37 -15.70
C ALA A 261 9.32 74.65 -17.21
N SER A 262 8.10 74.83 -17.68
CA SER A 262 7.79 75.33 -19.04
C SER A 262 6.59 76.27 -19.01
#